data_AF-A0A8I0L4P2-F1
#
_entry.id   AF-A0A8I0L4P2-F1
#
_cell.length_a   1.000
_cell.length_b   1.000
_cell.length_c   1.000
_cell.angle_alpha   90.00
_cell.angle_beta   90.00
_cell.angle_gamma   90.00
#
_symmetry.space_group_name_H-M   'P 1'
#
loop_
_entity.id
_entity.type
_entity.pdbx_description
1 polymer ?
#
loop_
_entity_poly.entity_id
_entity_poly.type
_entity_poly.pdbx_seq_one_letter_code
_entity_poly.pdbx_strand_id
1 'polypeptide(L)' 'MMQTDRVELVRQAAERYLPDMTKFLRDLIAIPSESCEEEGVVRRTIAEMERLGFDEAFIDPQGNA' A
#
# COMPACT_ATOMS: atom_id res chain seq x y z
N MET A 1 -32.24 2.59 2.60
CA MET A 1 -31.44 3.53 1.79
C MET A 1 -30.18 3.98 2.55
N MET A 2 -29.35 3.07 3.08
CA MET A 2 -28.15 3.47 3.86
C MET A 2 -26.82 2.88 3.37
N GLN A 3 -26.81 2.04 2.32
CA GLN A 3 -25.56 1.49 1.78
C GLN A 3 -24.90 2.39 0.73
N THR A 4 -25.68 3.11 -0.07
CA THR A 4 -25.16 3.95 -1.16
C THR A 4 -24.30 5.11 -0.65
N ASP A 5 -24.67 5.72 0.47
CA ASP A 5 -23.98 6.89 1.02
C ASP A 5 -22.58 6.54 1.56
N ARG A 6 -22.43 5.38 2.20
CA ARG A 6 -21.12 4.94 2.72
C ARG A 6 -20.15 4.61 1.58
N VAL A 7 -20.65 4.00 0.50
CA VAL A 7 -19.83 3.70 -0.68
C VAL A 7 -19.34 5.00 -1.33
N GLU A 8 -20.22 5.99 -1.46
CA GLU A 8 -19.84 7.29 -2.03
C GLU A 8 -18.82 8.04 -1.16
N LEU A 9 -18.96 8.00 0.16
CA LEU A 9 -17.97 8.59 1.08
C LEU A 9 -16.60 7.93 0.98
N VAL A 10 -16.55 6.60 0.86
CA VAL A 10 -15.30 5.86 0.65
C VAL A 10 -14.68 6.23 -0.71
N ARG A 11 -15.50 6.34 -1.76
CA ARG A 11 -15.06 6.74 -3.09
C ARG A 11 -14.40 8.12 -3.08
N GLN A 12 -15.06 9.11 -2.47
CA GLN A 12 -14.53 10.47 -2.36
C GLN A 12 -13.26 10.54 -1.52
N ALA A 13 -13.16 9.73 -0.46
CA ALA A 13 -11.93 9.63 0.33
C ALA A 13 -10.78 9.05 -0.50
N ALA A 14 -11.03 7.96 -1.23
CA ALA A 14 -10.04 7.33 -2.10
C ALA A 14 -9.53 8.28 -3.20
N GLU A 15 -10.42 9.08 -3.81
CA GLU A 15 -10.02 10.10 -4.80
C GLU A 15 -9.03 11.11 -4.24
N ARG A 16 -9.16 11.49 -2.96
CA ARG A 16 -8.22 12.42 -2.30
C ARG A 16 -6.84 11.81 -2.07
N TYR A 17 -6.75 10.49 -1.91
CA TYR A 17 -5.50 9.76 -1.75
C TYR A 17 -4.83 9.39 -3.07
N LEU A 18 -5.44 9.71 -4.23
CA LEU A 18 -4.86 9.40 -5.55
C LEU A 18 -3.39 9.84 -5.69
N PRO A 19 -2.96 11.04 -5.24
CA PRO A 19 -1.55 11.43 -5.29
C PRO A 19 -0.63 10.50 -4.48
N ASP A 20 -1.02 10.16 -3.26
CA ASP A 20 -0.24 9.29 -2.37
C ASP A 20 -0.19 7.86 -2.88
N MET A 21 -1.33 7.32 -3.34
CA MET A 21 -1.41 6.00 -3.96
C MET A 21 -0.55 5.91 -5.22
N THR A 22 -0.59 6.94 -6.07
CA THR A 22 0.21 7.00 -7.30
C THR A 22 1.70 7.07 -6.96
N LYS A 23 2.08 7.86 -5.95
CA LYS A 23 3.46 7.93 -5.48
C LYS A 23 3.94 6.57 -4.97
N PHE A 24 3.17 5.93 -4.08
CA PHE A 24 3.52 4.62 -3.54
C PHE A 24 3.69 3.58 -4.65
N LEU A 25 2.73 3.49 -5.58
CA LEU A 25 2.84 2.58 -6.74
C LEU A 25 4.09 2.85 -7.59
N ARG A 26 4.42 4.13 -7.84
CA ARG A 26 5.63 4.49 -8.59
C ARG A 26 6.91 4.13 -7.85
N ASP A 27 6.93 4.28 -6.52
CA ASP A 27 8.06 3.85 -5.69
C ASP A 27 8.27 2.34 -5.82
N LEU A 28 7.18 1.54 -5.81
CA LEU A 28 7.27 0.09 -6.01
C LEU A 28 7.80 -0.28 -7.41
N ILE A 29 7.26 0.34 -8.47
CA ILE A 29 7.68 0.09 -9.86
C ILE A 29 9.15 0.43 -10.10
N ALA A 30 9.69 1.43 -9.40
CA ALA A 30 11.08 1.83 -9.53
C ALA A 30 12.07 0.80 -8.93
N ILE A 31 11.59 -0.16 -8.14
CA ILE A 31 12.39 -1.19 -7.50
C ILE A 31 12.37 -2.46 -8.36
N PRO A 32 13.52 -2.91 -8.89
CA PRO A 32 13.62 -4.22 -9.53
C PRO A 32 13.14 -5.31 -8.56
N SER A 33 12.27 -6.20 -9.04
CA SER A 33 11.59 -7.22 -8.22
C SER A 33 11.21 -8.43 -9.08
N GLU A 34 12.16 -8.92 -9.88
CA GLU A 34 12.01 -10.22 -10.54
C GLU A 34 11.91 -11.34 -9.50
N SER A 35 11.57 -12.55 -9.95
CA SER A 35 11.46 -13.70 -9.05
C SER A 35 12.75 -13.92 -8.25
N CYS A 36 12.63 -14.01 -6.93
CA CYS A 36 13.72 -14.08 -5.94
C CYS A 36 14.47 -12.76 -5.67
N GLU A 37 14.01 -11.63 -6.18
CA GLU A 37 14.58 -10.28 -5.96
C GLU A 37 13.56 -9.30 -5.36
N GLU A 38 12.48 -9.79 -4.76
CA GLU A 38 11.33 -8.99 -4.30
C GLU A 38 11.58 -8.21 -3.00
N GLU A 39 12.69 -8.47 -2.29
CA GLU A 39 12.98 -7.91 -0.96
C GLU A 39 12.86 -6.38 -0.91
N GLY A 40 13.29 -5.68 -1.98
CA GLY A 40 13.18 -4.23 -2.04
C GLY A 40 11.73 -3.72 -2.00
N VAL A 41 10.83 -4.37 -2.74
CA VAL A 41 9.40 -4.05 -2.79
C VAL A 41 8.73 -4.38 -1.45
N VAL A 42 9.10 -5.50 -0.84
CA VAL A 42 8.62 -5.92 0.49
C VAL A 42 9.00 -4.87 1.54
N ARG A 43 10.27 -4.47 1.60
CA ARG A 43 10.74 -3.43 2.54
C ARG A 43 10.07 -2.07 2.30
N ARG A 44 9.83 -1.68 1.04
CA ARG A 44 9.12 -0.44 0.73
C ARG A 44 7.66 -0.49 1.19
N THR A 45 7.03 -1.65 1.11
CA THR A 45 5.66 -1.89 1.60
C THR A 45 5.58 -1.77 3.12
N ILE A 46 6.49 -2.43 3.86
CA ILE A 46 6.58 -2.30 5.33
C ILE A 46 6.71 -0.85 5.76
N ALA A 47 7.63 -0.10 5.13
CA ALA A 47 7.81 1.32 5.44
C ALA A 47 6.55 2.16 5.18
N GLU A 48 5.73 1.80 4.18
CA GLU A 48 4.44 2.47 3.94
C GLU A 48 3.42 2.13 5.02
N MET A 49 3.33 0.87 5.43
CA MET A 49 2.42 0.43 6.50
C MET A 49 2.76 1.11 7.84
N GLU A 50 4.04 1.20 8.19
CA GLU A 50 4.51 1.94 9.36
C GLU A 50 4.15 3.44 9.25
N ARG A 51 4.36 4.06 8.09
CA ARG A 51 4.01 5.47 7.83
C ARG A 51 2.50 5.72 7.98
N LEU A 52 1.68 4.76 7.57
CA LEU A 52 0.22 4.82 7.69
C LEU A 52 -0.28 4.51 9.11
N GLY A 53 0.60 4.07 10.00
CA GLY A 53 0.28 3.78 11.40
C GLY A 53 -0.51 2.49 11.59
N PHE A 54 -0.21 1.46 10.78
CA PHE A 54 -0.75 0.12 11.03
C PHE A 54 -0.26 -0.40 12.38
N ASP A 55 -1.11 -1.16 13.08
CA ASP A 55 -0.75 -1.74 14.39
C ASP A 55 0.43 -2.72 14.27
N GLU A 56 0.52 -3.43 13.14
CA GLU A 56 1.59 -4.36 12.81
C GLU A 56 2.06 -4.16 11.37
N ALA A 57 3.38 -4.20 11.17
CA ALA A 57 4.04 -4.24 9.87
C ALA A 57 5.30 -5.08 10.01
N PHE A 58 5.33 -6.26 9.41
CA PHE A 58 6.46 -7.19 9.50
C PHE A 58 6.56 -8.06 8.26
N ILE A 59 7.76 -8.56 7.98
CA ILE A 59 7.97 -9.52 6.90
C ILE A 59 7.79 -10.93 7.48
N ASP A 60 6.89 -11.72 6.90
CA ASP A 60 6.66 -13.10 7.34
C ASP A 60 7.82 -14.04 6.91
N PRO A 61 7.88 -15.29 7.41
CA PRO A 61 8.96 -16.21 7.03
C PRO A 61 8.96 -16.63 5.55
N GLN A 62 7.89 -16.36 4.80
CA GLN A 62 7.79 -16.59 3.36
C GLN A 62 8.23 -15.36 2.54
N GLY A 63 8.51 -14.22 3.20
CA GLY A 63 8.91 -12.97 2.57
C GLY A 63 7.76 -12.02 2.23
N ASN A 64 6.53 -12.29 2.68
CA ASN A 64 5.42 -11.37 2.46
C ASN A 64 5.50 -10.17 3.41
N ALA A 65 5.12 -8.99 2.90
CA ALA A 65 4.98 -7.76 3.68
C ALA A 65 3.59 -7.64 4.33
#